data_AF-D2HCJ1-F1
#
_entry.id   AF-D2HCJ1-F1
#
_cell.length_a   1.000
_cell.length_b   1.000
_cell.length_c   1.000
_cell.angle_alpha   90.00
_cell.angle_beta   90.00
_cell.angle_gamma   90.00
#
_symmetry.space_group_name_H-M   'P 1'
#
loop_
_entity.id
_entity.type
_entity.pdbx_description
1 polymer ?
#
loop_
_entity_poly.entity_id
_entity_poly.type
_entity_poly.pdbx_seq_one_letter_code
_entity_poly.pdbx_strand_id
1 'polypeptide(L)'
;SVSPGPADVHFVWEKNGREVETCVPTQTHALLDGRTHVLSWLRDAIGESAEYRCSVLSSVGNKTSRVRVTVLRHEVTHQEQWTRELAAWRAVAGEHDRMMRSWSEAW
;
A
#
# COMPACT_ATOMS: atom_id res chain seq x y z
N SER A 1 -38.88 8.70 -12.89
CA SER A 1 -37.70 9.55 -13.24
C SER A 1 -36.57 9.20 -12.28
N VAL A 2 -35.37 8.95 -12.78
CA VAL A 2 -34.19 8.84 -11.92
C VAL A 2 -33.78 10.26 -11.51
N SER A 3 -33.62 10.52 -10.22
CA SER A 3 -33.10 11.80 -9.76
C SER A 3 -31.61 11.87 -10.07
N PRO A 4 -31.11 12.93 -10.72
CA PRO A 4 -29.67 13.19 -10.71
C PRO A 4 -29.23 13.30 -9.24
N GLY A 5 -28.06 12.75 -8.92
CA GLY A 5 -27.50 12.82 -7.57
C GLY A 5 -27.28 14.28 -7.12
N PRO A 6 -26.89 14.50 -5.86
CA PRO A 6 -26.55 15.84 -5.38
C PRO A 6 -25.50 16.49 -6.29
N ALA A 7 -25.68 17.77 -6.63
CA ALA A 7 -24.77 18.51 -7.50
C ALA A 7 -23.61 19.16 -6.72
N ASP A 8 -23.77 19.31 -5.40
CA ASP A 8 -22.86 20.00 -4.48
C ASP A 8 -21.87 19.04 -3.79
N VAL A 9 -21.53 17.95 -4.48
CA VAL A 9 -20.63 16.93 -3.93
C VAL A 9 -19.20 17.46 -3.85
N HIS A 10 -18.55 17.31 -2.69
CA HIS A 10 -17.13 17.59 -2.52
C HIS A 10 -16.44 16.50 -1.73
N PHE A 11 -15.14 16.32 -2.00
CA PHE A 11 -14.31 15.31 -1.36
C PHE A 11 -13.39 15.95 -0.33
N VAL A 12 -13.28 15.31 0.84
CA VAL A 12 -12.29 15.62 1.87
C VAL A 12 -11.45 14.37 2.09
N TRP A 13 -10.13 14.53 2.02
CA TRP A 13 -9.17 13.48 2.31
C TRP A 13 -8.44 13.79 3.60
N GLU A 14 -8.23 12.76 4.41
CA GLU A 14 -7.39 12.83 5.59
C GLU A 14 -6.34 11.73 5.57
N LYS A 15 -5.16 12.04 6.10
CA LYS A 15 -4.08 11.11 6.41
C LYS A 15 -3.84 11.15 7.92
N ASN A 16 -4.00 10.01 8.59
CA ASN A 16 -3.86 9.88 10.05
C ASN A 16 -4.72 10.90 10.83
N GLY A 17 -5.96 11.15 10.37
CA GLY A 17 -6.90 12.07 10.99
C GLY A 17 -6.61 13.56 10.76
N ARG A 18 -5.64 13.91 9.91
CA ARG A 18 -5.37 15.28 9.48
C ARG A 18 -5.77 15.45 8.03
N GLU A 19 -6.47 16.53 7.72
CA GLU A 19 -6.85 16.86 6.34
C GLU A 19 -5.60 17.01 5.46
N VAL A 20 -5.68 16.50 4.24
CA VAL A 20 -4.61 16.65 3.24
C VAL A 20 -4.72 18.04 2.63
N GLU A 21 -3.72 18.88 2.87
CA GLU A 21 -3.71 20.29 2.43
C GLU A 21 -3.60 20.46 0.90
N THR A 22 -3.16 19.43 0.18
CA THR A 22 -3.00 19.46 -1.27
C THR A 22 -4.35 19.31 -1.98
N CYS A 23 -4.55 20.07 -3.07
CA CYS A 23 -5.69 19.86 -3.96
C CYS A 23 -5.77 18.39 -4.43
N VAL A 24 -6.86 17.74 -4.07
CA VAL A 24 -7.13 16.35 -4.45
C VAL A 24 -7.81 16.31 -5.82
N PRO A 25 -7.32 15.47 -6.76
CA PRO A 25 -8.00 15.26 -8.03
C PRO A 25 -9.44 14.78 -7.82
N THR A 26 -10.35 15.32 -8.63
CA THR A 26 -11.74 14.89 -8.71
C THR A 26 -12.14 14.72 -10.17
N GLN A 27 -12.89 13.67 -10.49
CA GLN A 27 -13.44 13.43 -11.82
C GLN A 27 -14.94 13.16 -11.72
N THR A 28 -15.70 13.79 -12.62
CA THR A 28 -17.15 13.65 -12.72
C THR A 28 -17.50 13.06 -14.09
N HIS A 29 -18.32 12.01 -14.11
CA HIS A 29 -18.76 11.36 -15.34
C HIS A 29 -20.27 11.09 -15.31
N ALA A 30 -20.99 11.62 -16.29
CA ALA A 30 -22.42 11.37 -16.46
C ALA A 30 -22.65 9.99 -17.11
N LEU A 31 -23.66 9.27 -16.64
CA LEU A 31 -24.08 7.98 -17.18
C LEU A 31 -25.32 8.12 -18.07
N LEU A 32 -25.52 7.15 -18.96
CA LEU A 32 -26.65 7.13 -19.91
C LEU A 32 -28.03 7.06 -19.23
N ASP A 33 -28.09 6.60 -17.99
CA ASP A 33 -29.32 6.50 -17.19
C ASP A 33 -29.61 7.75 -16.35
N GLY A 34 -28.85 8.83 -16.56
CA GLY A 34 -29.01 10.10 -15.85
C GLY A 34 -28.33 10.15 -14.48
N ARG A 35 -27.64 9.08 -14.05
CA ARG A 35 -26.80 9.12 -12.86
C ARG A 35 -25.45 9.78 -13.15
N THR A 36 -24.72 10.13 -12.09
CA THR A 36 -23.37 10.69 -12.18
C THR A 36 -22.44 9.91 -11.27
N HIS A 37 -21.28 9.53 -11.80
CA HIS A 37 -20.16 9.03 -11.01
C HIS A 37 -19.21 10.17 -10.67
N VAL A 38 -18.84 10.25 -9.40
CA VAL A 38 -17.82 11.16 -8.90
C VAL A 38 -16.71 10.34 -8.27
N LEU A 39 -15.48 10.58 -8.71
CA LEU A 39 -14.28 9.91 -8.21
C LEU A 39 -13.31 10.94 -7.66
N SER A 40 -12.57 10.56 -6.62
CA SER A 40 -11.40 11.27 -6.14
C SER A 40 -10.33 10.27 -5.71
N TRP A 41 -9.07 10.65 -5.85
CA TRP A 41 -7.93 9.80 -5.49
C TRP A 41 -6.77 10.64 -4.96
N LEU A 42 -5.95 10.03 -4.12
CA LEU A 42 -4.73 10.62 -3.59
C LEU A 42 -3.50 9.93 -4.19
N ARG A 43 -2.48 10.72 -4.54
CA ARG A 43 -1.13 10.22 -4.81
C ARG A 43 -0.23 10.66 -3.66
N ASP A 44 0.40 9.72 -3.00
CA ASP A 44 1.23 9.96 -1.81
C ASP A 44 2.52 9.13 -1.87
N ALA A 45 3.62 9.68 -1.37
CA ALA A 45 4.89 8.99 -1.20
C ALA A 45 4.97 8.48 0.25
N ILE A 46 4.71 7.19 0.44
CA ILE A 46 4.48 6.61 1.77
C ILE A 46 5.78 6.01 2.31
N GLY A 47 6.39 6.66 3.30
CA GLY A 47 7.56 6.13 4.04
C GLY A 47 7.21 5.34 5.31
N GLU A 48 5.97 5.47 5.78
CA GLU A 48 5.46 4.87 7.02
C GLU A 48 4.01 4.44 6.86
N SER A 49 3.61 3.42 7.63
CA SER A 49 2.22 2.99 7.67
C SER A 49 1.30 4.15 8.02
N ALA A 50 0.23 4.31 7.26
CA ALA A 50 -0.69 5.42 7.40
C ALA A 50 -2.13 4.95 7.17
N GLU A 51 -3.05 5.67 7.79
CA GLU A 51 -4.47 5.52 7.55
C GLU A 51 -4.99 6.67 6.69
N TYR A 52 -5.81 6.34 5.72
CA TYR A 52 -6.46 7.29 4.83
C TYR A 52 -7.96 7.22 5.01
N ARG A 53 -8.59 8.40 5.06
CA ARG A 53 -10.05 8.56 5.08
C ARG A 53 -10.45 9.45 3.91
N CYS A 54 -11.37 8.95 3.08
CA CYS A 54 -12.01 9.73 2.03
C CYS A 54 -13.47 9.93 2.42
N SER A 55 -13.88 11.18 2.57
CA SER A 55 -15.28 11.54 2.82
C SER A 55 -15.83 12.30 1.63
N VAL A 56 -17.00 11.89 1.18
CA VAL A 56 -17.79 12.60 0.17
C VAL A 56 -18.98 13.25 0.88
N LEU A 57 -19.12 14.56 0.74
CA LEU A 57 -20.12 15.37 1.42
C LEU A 57 -21.02 16.07 0.42
N SER A 58 -22.26 16.28 0.80
CA SER A 58 -23.28 17.02 0.05
C SER A 58 -24.35 17.55 1.00
N SER A 59 -25.22 18.41 0.50
CA SER A 59 -26.42 18.92 1.19
C SER A 59 -27.34 17.81 1.72
N VAL A 60 -27.35 16.64 1.09
CA VAL A 60 -28.19 15.50 1.50
C VAL A 60 -27.49 14.54 2.45
N GLY A 61 -26.23 14.79 2.80
CA GLY A 61 -25.45 14.00 3.76
C GLY A 61 -24.06 13.63 3.26
N ASN A 62 -23.43 12.68 3.95
CA ASN A 62 -22.07 12.23 3.64
C ASN A 62 -21.93 10.71 3.58
N LYS A 63 -20.86 10.27 2.92
CA LYS A 63 -20.35 8.89 2.98
C LYS A 63 -18.84 8.93 3.20
N THR A 64 -18.32 7.91 3.86
CA THR A 64 -16.90 7.83 4.20
C THR A 64 -16.36 6.44 3.91
N SER A 65 -15.16 6.39 3.33
CA SER A 65 -14.33 5.21 3.18
C SER A 65 -13.05 5.38 4.00
N ARG A 66 -12.54 4.30 4.59
CA ARG A 66 -11.33 4.28 5.42
C ARG A 66 -10.48 3.08 5.04
N VAL A 67 -9.18 3.29 4.85
CA VAL A 67 -8.22 2.24 4.53
C VAL A 67 -6.92 2.45 5.29
N ARG A 68 -6.30 1.37 5.75
CA ARG A 68 -4.97 1.38 6.34
C ARG A 68 -3.96 0.82 5.34
N VAL A 69 -2.95 1.63 5.01
CA VAL A 69 -1.80 1.21 4.19
C VAL A 69 -0.65 0.90 5.15
N THR A 70 -0.19 -0.35 5.14
CA THR A 70 0.91 -0.80 5.99
C THR A 70 2.21 -0.85 5.19
N VAL A 71 3.22 -0.11 5.65
CA VAL A 71 4.59 -0.24 5.14
C VAL A 71 5.28 -1.30 5.99
N LEU A 72 5.58 -2.44 5.37
CA LEU A 72 6.40 -3.47 6.00
C LEU A 72 7.86 -3.03 5.90
N ARG A 73 8.44 -2.60 7.01
CA ARG A 73 9.89 -2.53 7.15
C ARG A 73 10.33 -3.95 7.50
N HIS A 74 11.17 -4.56 6.67
CA HIS A 74 11.94 -5.70 7.15
C HIS A 74 12.76 -5.17 8.31
N GLU A 75 12.48 -5.65 9.52
CA GLU A 75 13.29 -5.29 10.67
C GLU A 75 14.74 -5.61 10.33
N VAL A 76 15.66 -4.74 10.74
CA VAL A 76 17.11 -4.97 10.60
C VAL A 76 17.46 -6.37 11.13
N THR A 77 16.78 -6.81 12.19
CA THR A 77 16.85 -8.16 12.78
C THR A 77 16.53 -9.29 11.79
N HIS A 78 15.53 -9.14 10.91
CA HIS A 78 15.17 -10.14 9.91
C HIS A 78 16.23 -10.23 8.81
N GLN A 79 16.77 -9.08 8.40
CA GLN A 79 17.84 -9.05 7.41
C GLN A 79 19.17 -9.59 7.97
N GLU A 80 19.48 -9.29 9.22
CA GLU A 80 20.61 -9.86 9.96
C GLU A 80 20.43 -11.37 10.16
N GLN A 81 19.23 -11.82 10.55
CA GLN A 81 18.91 -13.24 10.71
C GLN A 81 19.11 -14.01 9.40
N TRP A 82 18.56 -13.50 8.29
CA TRP A 82 18.75 -14.10 6.97
C TRP A 82 20.22 -14.14 6.57
N THR A 83 20.96 -13.05 6.82
CA THR A 83 22.39 -12.99 6.51
C THR A 83 23.16 -14.06 7.28
N ARG A 84 22.83 -14.28 8.56
CA ARG A 84 23.45 -15.31 9.40
C ARG A 84 23.09 -16.72 8.93
N GLU A 85 21.82 -16.97 8.63
CA GLU A 85 21.36 -18.28 8.12
C GLU A 85 22.03 -18.62 6.78
N LEU A 86 22.11 -17.66 5.87
CA LEU A 86 22.80 -17.83 4.59
C LEU A 86 24.30 -18.12 4.78
N ALA A 87 24.95 -17.44 5.72
CA ALA A 87 26.35 -17.69 6.04
C ALA A 87 26.58 -19.12 6.58
N ALA A 88 25.71 -19.59 7.47
CA ALA A 88 25.76 -20.96 7.99
C ALA A 88 25.59 -22.00 6.88
N TRP A 89 24.61 -21.81 5.99
CA TRP A 89 24.39 -22.70 4.85
C TRP A 89 25.59 -22.76 3.90
N ARG A 90 26.20 -21.61 3.60
CA ARG A 90 27.41 -21.55 2.75
C ARG A 90 28.60 -22.27 3.38
N ALA A 91 28.74 -22.18 4.71
CA ALA A 91 29.80 -22.90 5.42
C ALA A 91 29.62 -24.42 5.31
N VAL A 92 28.41 -24.93 5.55
CA VAL A 92 28.09 -26.36 5.43
C VAL A 92 28.30 -26.87 4.00
N ALA A 93 27.84 -26.12 2.99
CA ALA A 93 28.05 -26.48 1.59
C ALA A 93 29.55 -26.50 1.22
N GLY A 94 30.33 -25.55 1.74
CA GLY A 94 31.78 -25.50 1.52
C GLY A 94 32.53 -26.65 2.20
N GLU A 95 32.11 -27.07 3.39
CA GLU A 95 32.65 -28.25 4.09
C GLU A 95 32.40 -29.52 3.26
N HIS A 96 31.17 -29.70 2.79
CA HIS A 96 30.77 -30.83 1.95
C HIS A 96 31.59 -30.88 0.65
N ASP A 97 31.74 -29.74 -0.04
CA ASP A 97 32.53 -29.65 -1.27
C ASP A 97 34.01 -30.03 -1.06
N ARG A 98 34.62 -29.58 0.05
CA ARG A 98 35.99 -29.96 0.40
C ARG A 98 36.13 -31.45 0.66
N MET A 99 35.18 -32.04 1.38
CA MET A 99 35.16 -33.47 1.65
C MET A 99 35.06 -34.28 0.35
N MET A 100 34.15 -33.89 -0.56
CA MET A 100 33.99 -34.56 -1.85
C MET A 100 35.25 -34.48 -2.72
N ARG A 101 35.93 -33.33 -2.73
CA ARG A 101 37.22 -33.18 -3.43
C ARG A 101 38.31 -34.07 -2.84
N SER A 102 38.45 -34.10 -1.52
CA SER A 102 39.42 -34.98 -0.85
C SER A 102 39.17 -36.46 -1.18
N TRP A 103 37.92 -36.89 -1.25
CA TRP A 103 37.60 -38.26 -1.66
C TRP A 103 37.96 -38.52 -3.12
N SER A 104 37.69 -37.58 -4.03
CA SER A 104 38.06 -37.75 -5.45
C SER A 104 39.57 -37.82 -5.70
N GLU A 105 40.38 -37.29 -4.79
CA GLU A 105 41.84 -37.41 -4.86
C GLU A 105 42.36 -38.72 -4.25
N ALA A 106 41.58 -39.33 -3.34
CA ALA A 106 41.97 -40.53 -2.59
C ALA A 106 41.50 -41.85 -3.22
N TRP A 107 40.52 -41.81 -4.12
CA TRP A 107 39.92 -42.96 -4.83
C TRP A 107 40.06 -42.77 -6.34
#